data_AF-A0A0A0DCR6-F1
#
_entry.id   AF-A0A0A0DCR6-F1
#
_cell.length_a   1.000
_cell.length_b   1.000
_cell.length_c   1.000
_cell.angle_alpha   90.00
_cell.angle_beta   90.00
_cell.angle_gamma   90.00
#
_symmetry.space_group_name_H-M   'P 1'
#
loop_
_entity.id
_entity.type
_entity.pdbx_description
1 polymer ?
#
loop_
_entity_poly.entity_id
_entity_poly.type
_entity_poly.pdbx_seq_one_letter_code
_entity_poly.pdbx_strand_id
1 'polypeptide(L)'
;MTGSKDHQDRNVMGARAQAAIARRKAMVRLALRSSISACAVLAAVPAGAGQIGCSGSNPVTCTLSGGPYTTREYVKIFGTQGDDDVKSGGASDSLNVTNNATIDISPTSPSTFVYGGITAIAQGGFGKDNANGGAGGKITFTNNGAITTELTTSGFPLLFGIEATSIGGAADLDNSDNNSNGGTGGVGGTVFVTNNQKLTVTGASQLGFSGIFAASIGGHGGDQNGSVSGNQKGGAGGSGGTVQADNHGTILLGTSSNRIQAPATGGGMIAVSASGDGGTDNGDGGSGGYAAVTNNGSVQVYWNDTEGDETDLFGIGALATGGNGLASSDPSDAGGAGGQGGSTNASSSGEILVDVTNGTKLTGGALAAATRGGNGGKGPDRDSSGGAGGAAGGASVQLNDNGTLTTHG
;
A
#
# COMPACT_ATOMS: atom_id res chain seq x y z
N MET A 1 -21.86 11.14 -54.72
CA MET A 1 -20.91 11.62 -53.69
C MET A 1 -21.26 10.96 -52.37
N THR A 2 -20.79 9.73 -52.14
CA THR A 2 -21.05 8.95 -50.92
C THR A 2 -19.79 8.15 -50.64
N GLY A 3 -18.80 8.78 -50.02
CA GLY A 3 -17.48 8.19 -49.79
C GLY A 3 -16.68 8.83 -48.66
N SER A 4 -17.35 9.41 -47.66
CA SER A 4 -16.66 10.16 -46.59
C SER A 4 -17.04 9.76 -45.15
N LYS A 5 -18.10 8.95 -44.93
CA LYS A 5 -18.51 8.57 -43.56
C LYS A 5 -17.78 7.33 -43.02
N ASP A 6 -17.53 6.32 -43.87
CA ASP A 6 -16.89 5.06 -43.46
C ASP A 6 -15.41 5.17 -43.05
N HIS A 7 -14.74 6.29 -43.36
CA HIS A 7 -13.35 6.52 -42.95
C HIS A 7 -13.22 7.30 -41.64
N GLN A 8 -14.23 8.10 -41.27
CA GLN A 8 -14.25 8.81 -39.99
C GLN A 8 -14.69 7.90 -38.84
N ASP A 9 -15.64 7.00 -39.06
CA ASP A 9 -16.12 6.09 -38.00
C ASP A 9 -15.10 5.01 -37.61
N ARG A 10 -14.23 4.59 -38.55
CA ARG A 10 -13.12 3.65 -38.28
C ARG A 10 -11.99 4.29 -37.47
N ASN A 11 -11.71 5.59 -37.65
CA ASN A 11 -10.71 6.31 -36.86
C ASN A 11 -11.18 6.62 -35.43
N VAL A 12 -12.49 6.86 -35.23
CA VAL A 12 -13.05 7.08 -33.89
C VAL A 12 -13.14 5.76 -33.09
N MET A 13 -13.42 4.62 -33.73
CA MET A 13 -13.38 3.31 -33.07
C MET A 13 -11.95 2.84 -32.75
N GLY A 14 -10.96 3.12 -33.61
CA GLY A 14 -9.54 2.84 -33.33
C GLY A 14 -8.97 3.65 -32.16
N ALA A 15 -9.32 4.95 -32.07
CA ALA A 15 -8.88 5.83 -30.98
C ALA A 15 -9.57 5.50 -29.63
N ARG A 16 -10.83 5.04 -29.63
CA ARG A 16 -11.53 4.59 -28.41
C ARG A 16 -11.03 3.23 -27.92
N ALA A 17 -10.67 2.32 -28.83
CA ALA A 17 -10.03 1.05 -28.48
C ALA A 17 -8.61 1.26 -27.93
N GLN A 18 -7.81 2.16 -28.51
CA GLN A 18 -6.48 2.50 -27.99
C GLN A 18 -6.53 3.28 -26.67
N ALA A 19 -7.52 4.15 -26.45
CA ALA A 19 -7.75 4.81 -25.17
C ALA A 19 -8.24 3.85 -24.07
N ALA A 20 -9.00 2.80 -24.41
CA ALA A 20 -9.39 1.74 -23.48
C ALA A 20 -8.23 0.80 -23.14
N ILE A 21 -7.35 0.51 -24.11
CA ILE A 21 -6.12 -0.30 -23.92
C ILE A 21 -5.07 0.48 -23.11
N ALA A 22 -4.95 1.80 -23.30
CA ALA A 22 -4.07 2.66 -22.50
C ALA A 22 -4.60 2.90 -21.08
N ARG A 23 -5.92 2.94 -20.87
CA ARG A 23 -6.55 3.04 -19.54
C ARG A 23 -6.51 1.72 -18.76
N ARG A 24 -6.51 0.55 -19.43
CA ARG A 24 -6.38 -0.78 -18.79
C ARG A 24 -4.98 -1.04 -18.21
N LYS A 25 -3.91 -0.64 -18.89
CA LYS A 25 -2.53 -0.77 -18.36
C LYS A 25 -2.18 0.16 -17.19
N ALA A 26 -3.05 1.14 -16.91
CA ALA A 26 -2.83 2.14 -15.86
C ALA A 26 -3.46 1.75 -14.51
N MET A 27 -4.48 0.87 -14.47
CA MET A 27 -5.35 0.79 -13.29
C MET A 27 -4.81 0.02 -12.07
N VAL A 28 -3.79 -0.85 -12.16
CA VAL A 28 -3.10 -1.43 -10.96
C VAL A 28 -1.76 -0.75 -10.67
N ARG A 29 -1.13 -0.14 -11.70
CA ARG A 29 -0.15 0.94 -11.49
C ARG A 29 -0.76 2.20 -10.85
N LEU A 30 -2.08 2.25 -10.74
CA LEU A 30 -2.85 3.28 -10.07
C LEU A 30 -3.47 2.69 -8.79
N ALA A 31 -4.17 1.55 -8.75
CA ALA A 31 -4.84 1.09 -7.51
C ALA A 31 -3.93 0.80 -6.29
N LEU A 32 -2.70 0.29 -6.48
CA LEU A 32 -1.73 0.15 -5.38
C LEU A 32 -0.93 1.44 -5.11
N ARG A 33 -1.02 2.45 -6.00
CA ARG A 33 -0.23 3.70 -6.00
C ARG A 33 -1.06 4.98 -5.80
N SER A 34 -2.36 4.95 -6.05
CA SER A 34 -3.35 6.02 -5.91
C SER A 34 -4.10 5.91 -4.59
N SER A 35 -4.01 4.76 -3.91
CA SER A 35 -4.34 4.61 -2.50
C SER A 35 -3.28 5.22 -1.58
N ILE A 36 -2.09 5.55 -2.10
CA ILE A 36 -0.98 6.15 -1.34
C ILE A 36 -0.89 7.67 -1.57
N SER A 37 -1.44 8.18 -2.68
CA SER A 37 -1.33 9.60 -3.09
C SER A 37 -2.57 10.44 -2.74
N ALA A 38 -3.79 9.91 -2.75
CA ALA A 38 -4.99 10.72 -2.56
C ALA A 38 -5.59 10.52 -1.15
N CYS A 39 -5.29 11.47 -0.26
CA CYS A 39 -5.67 11.52 1.15
C CYS A 39 -4.93 10.49 2.02
N ALA A 40 -4.32 10.98 3.10
CA ALA A 40 -3.94 10.17 4.24
C ALA A 40 -4.99 9.07 4.47
N VAL A 41 -4.55 7.81 4.49
CA VAL A 41 -5.42 6.65 4.73
C VAL A 41 -6.32 7.01 5.92
N LEU A 42 -7.57 7.36 5.63
CA LEU A 42 -8.55 7.62 6.67
C LEU A 42 -8.79 6.26 7.29
N ALA A 43 -8.06 5.97 8.35
CA ALA A 43 -8.18 4.77 9.13
C ALA A 43 -9.45 4.88 9.99
N ALA A 44 -10.58 5.17 9.36
CA ALA A 44 -11.89 5.13 9.98
C ALA A 44 -12.14 3.72 10.53
N VAL A 45 -12.71 3.65 11.72
CA VAL A 45 -13.12 2.40 12.33
C VAL A 45 -14.65 2.36 12.24
N PRO A 46 -15.26 1.32 11.65
CA PRO A 46 -16.71 1.22 11.61
C PRO A 46 -17.26 0.96 13.02
N ALA A 47 -18.48 1.42 13.28
CA ALA A 47 -19.22 1.03 14.46
C ALA A 47 -19.41 -0.51 14.43
N GLY A 48 -18.78 -1.21 15.38
CA GLY A 48 -18.84 -2.67 15.47
C GLY A 48 -17.59 -3.44 15.04
N ALA A 49 -16.43 -2.79 14.83
CA ALA A 49 -15.15 -3.51 14.80
C ALA A 49 -14.65 -3.78 16.24
N GLY A 50 -14.00 -4.94 16.46
CA GLY A 50 -13.41 -5.29 17.74
C GLY A 50 -12.05 -4.63 17.92
N GLN A 51 -11.83 -3.98 19.07
CA GLN A 51 -10.53 -3.41 19.41
C GLN A 51 -9.70 -4.46 20.14
N ILE A 52 -8.49 -4.71 19.65
CA ILE A 52 -7.55 -5.63 20.28
C ILE A 52 -7.12 -5.07 21.64
N GLY A 53 -7.11 -5.91 22.67
CA GLY A 53 -6.63 -5.54 24.00
C GLY A 53 -5.14 -5.22 23.99
N CYS A 54 -4.79 -3.98 24.36
CA CYS A 54 -3.41 -3.47 24.36
C CYS A 54 -3.02 -2.87 25.71
N SER A 55 -1.72 -2.85 26.01
CA SER A 55 -1.15 -2.18 27.19
C SER A 55 0.24 -1.58 26.88
N GLY A 56 0.71 -0.68 27.75
CA GLY A 56 1.98 0.04 27.57
C GLY A 56 1.86 1.24 26.63
N SER A 57 2.93 2.02 26.53
CA SER A 57 3.00 3.22 25.67
C SER A 57 4.15 3.20 24.67
N ASN A 58 5.25 2.48 24.88
CA ASN A 58 6.29 2.33 23.85
C ASN A 58 7.24 1.14 24.16
N PRO A 59 7.06 -0.03 23.52
CA PRO A 59 6.01 -0.33 22.56
C PRO A 59 4.64 -0.52 23.23
N VAL A 60 3.58 -0.07 22.57
CA VAL A 60 2.21 -0.53 22.81
C VAL A 60 2.17 -2.01 22.44
N THR A 61 1.78 -2.87 23.38
CA THR A 61 1.75 -4.33 23.20
C THR A 61 0.33 -4.84 23.26
N CYS A 62 -0.08 -5.54 22.21
CA CYS A 62 -1.41 -6.07 22.01
C CYS A 62 -1.34 -7.59 21.86
N THR A 63 -2.23 -8.31 22.55
CA THR A 63 -2.33 -9.77 22.44
C THR A 63 -3.73 -10.15 22.01
N LEU A 64 -3.83 -10.96 20.97
CA LEU A 64 -5.11 -11.51 20.52
C LEU A 64 -5.54 -12.66 21.43
N SER A 65 -6.79 -12.63 21.86
CA SER A 65 -7.41 -13.72 22.62
C SER A 65 -7.93 -14.80 21.67
N GLY A 66 -7.98 -16.05 22.14
CA GLY A 66 -8.54 -17.14 21.34
C GLY A 66 -10.07 -17.10 21.28
N GLY A 67 -10.62 -17.69 20.23
CA GLY A 67 -12.06 -17.88 20.06
C GLY A 67 -12.64 -17.29 18.77
N PRO A 68 -13.98 -17.41 18.60
CA PRO A 68 -14.66 -16.86 17.45
C PRO A 68 -14.87 -15.35 17.60
N TYR A 69 -14.62 -14.64 16.50
CA TYR A 69 -14.85 -13.22 16.33
C TYR A 69 -15.91 -13.01 15.26
N THR A 70 -16.98 -12.30 15.63
CA THR A 70 -18.07 -11.92 14.72
C THR A 70 -17.85 -10.55 14.09
N THR A 71 -16.68 -9.97 14.32
CA THR A 71 -16.23 -8.64 13.92
C THR A 71 -14.80 -8.74 13.41
N ARG A 72 -14.37 -7.78 12.58
CA ARG A 72 -12.95 -7.63 12.25
C ARG A 72 -12.22 -7.01 13.45
N GLU A 73 -10.98 -7.42 13.67
CA GLU A 73 -10.17 -6.97 14.80
C GLU A 73 -9.16 -5.91 14.36
N TYR A 74 -8.99 -4.87 15.18
CA TYR A 74 -8.03 -3.82 14.86
C TYR A 74 -7.31 -3.25 16.08
N VAL A 75 -6.13 -2.70 15.82
CA VAL A 75 -5.45 -1.72 16.65
C VAL A 75 -4.90 -0.62 15.76
N LYS A 76 -5.12 0.63 16.17
CA LYS A 76 -4.59 1.82 15.51
C LYS A 76 -4.02 2.74 16.56
N ILE A 77 -2.76 3.13 16.42
CA ILE A 77 -2.11 4.13 17.26
C ILE A 77 -1.66 5.30 16.40
N PHE A 78 -1.82 6.51 16.94
CA PHE A 78 -1.56 7.75 16.22
C PHE A 78 -0.61 8.62 17.03
N GLY A 79 0.34 9.26 16.34
CA GLY A 79 1.08 10.38 16.89
C GLY A 79 0.17 11.59 17.10
N THR A 80 0.59 12.51 17.97
CA THR A 80 -0.15 13.74 18.25
C THR A 80 -0.27 14.59 16.99
N GLN A 81 -1.48 15.05 16.68
CA GLN A 81 -1.69 15.97 15.56
C GLN A 81 -1.06 17.32 15.87
N GLY A 82 -0.53 18.00 14.84
CA GLY A 82 -0.13 19.39 14.95
C GLY A 82 -1.33 20.29 15.22
N ASP A 83 -1.13 21.33 16.01
CA ASP A 83 -2.13 22.35 16.33
C ASP A 83 -1.51 23.76 16.30
N ASP A 84 -2.26 24.77 16.73
CA ASP A 84 -1.80 26.16 16.71
C ASP A 84 -0.59 26.42 17.63
N ASP A 85 -0.39 25.60 18.67
CA ASP A 85 0.69 25.76 19.66
C ASP A 85 1.92 24.93 19.26
N VAL A 86 1.71 23.69 18.81
CA VAL A 86 2.74 22.77 18.34
C VAL A 86 2.36 22.30 16.94
N LYS A 87 2.82 23.04 15.93
CA LYS A 87 2.44 22.79 14.53
C LYS A 87 2.93 21.44 13.96
N SER A 88 4.06 20.94 14.45
CA SER A 88 4.62 19.67 13.94
C SER A 88 3.82 18.46 14.45
N GLY A 89 3.55 17.52 13.56
CA GLY A 89 2.98 16.23 13.92
C GLY A 89 3.96 15.40 14.77
N GLY A 90 3.46 14.79 15.84
CA GLY A 90 4.20 13.88 16.69
C GLY A 90 4.42 12.52 16.04
N ALA A 91 5.52 11.84 16.37
CA ALA A 91 5.74 10.47 15.94
C ALA A 91 4.72 9.52 16.59
N SER A 92 4.37 8.43 15.88
CA SER A 92 3.64 7.32 16.48
C SER A 92 4.55 6.46 17.36
N ASP A 93 3.99 5.88 18.42
CA ASP A 93 4.70 4.87 19.21
C ASP A 93 4.92 3.56 18.43
N SER A 94 5.78 2.69 18.95
CA SER A 94 5.92 1.34 18.40
C SER A 94 4.74 0.44 18.81
N LEU A 95 4.32 -0.46 17.94
CA LEU A 95 3.22 -1.39 18.13
C LEU A 95 3.70 -2.83 17.99
N ASN A 96 3.48 -3.65 19.02
CA ASN A 96 3.72 -5.08 19.00
C ASN A 96 2.38 -5.82 19.09
N VAL A 97 2.04 -6.62 18.07
CA VAL A 97 0.84 -7.47 18.07
C VAL A 97 1.27 -8.92 18.06
N THR A 98 0.80 -9.70 19.03
CA THR A 98 1.07 -11.14 19.12
C THR A 98 -0.22 -11.94 19.14
N ASN A 99 -0.30 -12.96 18.29
CA ASN A 99 -1.28 -14.03 18.42
C ASN A 99 -0.59 -15.30 18.92
N ASN A 100 -1.06 -15.89 20.02
CA ASN A 100 -0.63 -17.21 20.48
C ASN A 100 -1.80 -18.21 20.55
N ALA A 101 -2.97 -17.84 20.05
CA ALA A 101 -4.21 -18.60 20.19
C ALA A 101 -4.80 -18.96 18.82
N THR A 102 -5.75 -19.90 18.83
CA THR A 102 -6.58 -20.18 17.66
C THR A 102 -7.69 -19.15 17.57
N ILE A 103 -7.82 -18.52 16.40
CA ILE A 103 -8.75 -17.43 16.11
C ILE A 103 -9.57 -17.80 14.89
N ASP A 104 -10.88 -17.60 14.97
CA ASP A 104 -11.78 -17.70 13.81
C ASP A 104 -12.52 -16.37 13.63
N ILE A 105 -12.35 -15.69 12.50
CA ILE A 105 -12.94 -14.38 12.22
C ILE A 105 -13.95 -14.53 11.08
N SER A 106 -15.24 -14.41 11.39
CA SER A 106 -16.34 -14.47 10.42
C SER A 106 -17.29 -13.30 10.69
N PRO A 107 -17.02 -12.11 10.13
CA PRO A 107 -17.83 -10.94 10.39
C PRO A 107 -19.27 -11.13 9.91
N THR A 108 -20.24 -10.82 10.76
CA THR A 108 -21.68 -11.00 10.43
C THR A 108 -22.25 -9.89 9.54
N SER A 109 -21.48 -8.83 9.30
CA SER A 109 -21.83 -7.74 8.38
C SER A 109 -20.60 -7.24 7.64
N PRO A 110 -20.70 -6.92 6.33
CA PRO A 110 -19.59 -6.37 5.57
C PRO A 110 -19.19 -5.02 6.16
N SER A 111 -17.97 -4.92 6.69
CA SER A 111 -17.39 -3.66 7.16
C SER A 111 -16.88 -2.85 5.98
N THR A 112 -17.15 -1.54 5.96
CA THR A 112 -16.71 -0.64 4.89
C THR A 112 -15.30 -0.06 5.10
N PHE A 113 -14.63 -0.26 6.25
CA PHE A 113 -13.42 0.51 6.60
C PHE A 113 -12.28 -0.23 7.33
N VAL A 114 -12.48 -1.43 7.88
CA VAL A 114 -11.34 -2.26 8.34
C VAL A 114 -10.88 -3.09 7.15
N TYR A 115 -9.62 -2.98 6.76
CA TYR A 115 -9.11 -3.64 5.55
C TYR A 115 -8.80 -5.12 5.79
N GLY A 116 -8.44 -5.49 7.02
CA GLY A 116 -8.08 -6.86 7.40
C GLY A 116 -9.15 -7.64 8.19
N GLY A 117 -8.97 -8.95 8.30
CA GLY A 117 -9.52 -9.72 9.41
C GLY A 117 -8.89 -9.27 10.73
N ILE A 118 -7.58 -9.04 10.70
CA ILE A 118 -6.80 -8.37 11.75
C ILE A 118 -6.05 -7.19 11.12
N THR A 119 -6.21 -5.99 11.67
CA THR A 119 -5.54 -4.77 11.21
C THR A 119 -4.69 -4.15 12.33
N ALA A 120 -3.42 -3.86 12.04
CA ALA A 120 -2.50 -3.17 12.93
C ALA A 120 -1.91 -1.95 12.21
N ILE A 121 -2.20 -0.75 12.72
CA ILE A 121 -1.73 0.52 12.12
C ILE A 121 -1.01 1.37 13.17
N ALA A 122 0.15 1.91 12.78
CA ALA A 122 0.87 2.92 13.57
C ALA A 122 1.18 4.12 12.67
N GLN A 123 0.50 5.23 12.92
CA GLN A 123 0.54 6.41 12.06
C GLN A 123 1.09 7.63 12.81
N GLY A 124 2.00 8.39 12.18
CA GLY A 124 2.45 9.68 12.70
C GLY A 124 1.36 10.75 12.62
N GLY A 125 1.41 11.74 13.50
CA GLY A 125 0.48 12.88 13.47
C GLY A 125 0.69 13.75 12.25
N PHE A 126 -0.37 14.40 11.77
CA PHE A 126 -0.29 15.38 10.70
C PHE A 126 0.40 16.65 11.19
N GLY A 127 1.19 17.29 10.31
CA GLY A 127 1.65 18.64 10.52
C GLY A 127 0.53 19.66 10.24
N LYS A 128 0.66 20.85 10.80
CA LYS A 128 -0.20 22.01 10.55
C LYS A 128 0.62 23.14 9.93
N ASP A 129 0.02 23.87 9.00
CA ASP A 129 0.67 24.91 8.22
C ASP A 129 1.98 24.43 7.57
N ASN A 130 3.05 25.21 7.70
CA ASN A 130 4.37 24.90 7.16
C ASN A 130 5.13 23.79 7.91
N ALA A 131 4.53 23.17 8.93
CA ALA A 131 5.20 22.21 9.77
C ALA A 131 5.12 20.77 9.24
N ASN A 132 6.08 19.97 9.69
CA ASN A 132 6.27 18.60 9.20
C ASN A 132 5.24 17.63 9.80
N GLY A 133 4.94 16.58 9.05
CA GLY A 133 4.25 15.40 9.59
C GLY A 133 5.18 14.53 10.44
N GLY A 134 4.60 13.82 11.41
CA GLY A 134 5.32 12.94 12.33
C GLY A 134 5.67 11.59 11.71
N ALA A 135 6.70 10.92 12.21
CA ALA A 135 7.08 9.58 11.73
C ALA A 135 6.07 8.49 12.11
N GLY A 136 5.91 7.49 11.25
CA GLY A 136 5.16 6.27 11.54
C GLY A 136 5.88 5.39 12.57
N GLY A 137 5.09 4.63 13.32
CA GLY A 137 5.61 3.77 14.38
C GLY A 137 6.19 2.46 13.86
N LYS A 138 7.11 1.83 14.59
CA LYS A 138 7.53 0.47 14.27
C LYS A 138 6.40 -0.51 14.56
N ILE A 139 6.10 -1.43 13.64
CA ILE A 139 5.14 -2.52 13.86
C ILE A 139 5.89 -3.85 13.90
N THR A 140 5.61 -4.66 14.91
CA THR A 140 6.00 -6.07 14.97
C THR A 140 4.73 -6.91 15.13
N PHE A 141 4.39 -7.70 14.12
CA PHE A 141 3.26 -8.62 14.15
C PHE A 141 3.78 -10.06 14.16
N THR A 142 3.46 -10.83 15.21
CA THR A 142 3.88 -12.24 15.33
C THR A 142 2.65 -13.13 15.47
N ASN A 143 2.45 -14.03 14.49
CA ASN A 143 1.42 -15.05 14.55
C ASN A 143 1.99 -16.42 14.93
N ASN A 144 1.76 -16.85 16.17
CA ASN A 144 2.10 -18.18 16.69
C ASN A 144 0.88 -19.08 16.89
N GLY A 145 -0.31 -18.62 16.52
CA GLY A 145 -1.57 -19.37 16.62
C GLY A 145 -2.26 -19.52 15.26
N ALA A 146 -3.17 -20.49 15.13
CA ALA A 146 -3.91 -20.66 13.88
C ALA A 146 -4.94 -19.54 13.72
N ILE A 147 -5.09 -19.01 12.50
CA ILE A 147 -6.10 -18.01 12.17
C ILE A 147 -6.93 -18.53 11.00
N THR A 148 -8.24 -18.53 11.14
CA THR A 148 -9.20 -18.70 10.04
C THR A 148 -9.94 -17.39 9.86
N THR A 149 -10.01 -16.89 8.63
CA THR A 149 -10.82 -15.72 8.29
C THR A 149 -11.76 -16.04 7.14
N GLU A 150 -13.02 -15.65 7.27
CA GLU A 150 -14.02 -15.66 6.21
C GLU A 150 -14.46 -14.22 5.97
N LEU A 151 -13.88 -13.58 4.95
CA LEU A 151 -14.10 -12.16 4.70
C LEU A 151 -14.82 -11.98 3.37
N THR A 152 -16.01 -11.36 3.43
CA THR A 152 -16.78 -10.97 2.24
C THR A 152 -17.04 -9.47 2.25
N THR A 153 -16.87 -8.81 1.10
CA THR A 153 -17.26 -7.41 0.90
C THR A 153 -18.03 -7.23 -0.41
N SER A 154 -18.97 -6.27 -0.42
CA SER A 154 -19.74 -5.87 -1.60
C SER A 154 -19.35 -4.47 -2.10
N GLY A 155 -18.12 -4.03 -1.84
CA GLY A 155 -17.60 -2.71 -2.22
C GLY A 155 -16.11 -2.57 -1.94
N PHE A 156 -15.64 -1.31 -1.91
CA PHE A 156 -14.34 -0.97 -1.36
C PHE A 156 -14.28 -1.37 0.13
N PRO A 157 -13.15 -1.88 0.68
CA PRO A 157 -11.79 -1.93 0.13
C PRO A 157 -11.26 -3.30 -0.36
N LEU A 158 -10.00 -3.34 -0.83
CA LEU A 158 -9.18 -4.56 -0.89
C LEU A 158 -9.18 -5.24 0.49
N LEU A 159 -9.28 -6.57 0.51
CA LEU A 159 -9.36 -7.32 1.77
C LEU A 159 -8.02 -7.96 2.14
N PHE A 160 -7.74 -8.02 3.44
CA PHE A 160 -6.55 -8.65 3.99
C PHE A 160 -6.92 -9.71 5.03
N GLY A 161 -6.18 -10.82 5.14
CA GLY A 161 -6.26 -11.67 6.32
C GLY A 161 -5.66 -10.95 7.53
N ILE A 162 -4.39 -10.57 7.36
CA ILE A 162 -3.61 -9.74 8.29
C ILE A 162 -3.11 -8.50 7.55
N GLU A 163 -3.33 -7.34 8.14
CA GLU A 163 -2.77 -6.06 7.69
C GLU A 163 -1.88 -5.49 8.79
N ALA A 164 -0.64 -5.14 8.45
CA ALA A 164 0.29 -4.43 9.31
C ALA A 164 0.89 -3.23 8.56
N THR A 165 0.48 -2.02 8.90
CA THR A 165 0.80 -0.82 8.11
C THR A 165 1.33 0.32 8.98
N SER A 166 2.57 0.74 8.75
CA SER A 166 3.15 1.95 9.35
C SER A 166 3.07 3.13 8.40
N ILE A 167 2.59 4.28 8.87
CA ILE A 167 2.31 5.44 8.02
C ILE A 167 2.95 6.69 8.62
N GLY A 168 3.76 7.41 7.85
CA GLY A 168 4.17 8.76 8.22
C GLY A 168 3.01 9.75 8.10
N GLY A 169 2.89 10.68 9.05
CA GLY A 169 1.89 11.75 8.97
C GLY A 169 2.16 12.64 7.75
N ALA A 170 1.11 13.05 7.05
CA ALA A 170 1.21 14.11 6.05
C ALA A 170 1.54 15.47 6.71
N ALA A 171 2.21 16.35 5.97
CA ALA A 171 2.19 17.77 6.28
C ALA A 171 0.90 18.43 5.73
N ASP A 172 0.68 19.70 6.07
CA ASP A 172 -0.58 20.37 5.77
C ASP A 172 -0.76 20.67 4.28
N LEU A 173 -1.92 20.33 3.73
CA LEU A 173 -2.27 20.61 2.33
C LEU A 173 -2.98 21.95 2.16
N ASP A 174 -3.30 22.63 3.26
CA ASP A 174 -3.90 23.97 3.26
C ASP A 174 -3.12 24.88 4.19
N ASN A 175 -1.83 25.01 3.90
CA ASN A 175 -0.92 25.80 4.70
C ASN A 175 -1.41 27.25 4.77
N SER A 176 -1.69 27.76 5.97
CA SER A 176 -2.25 29.11 6.16
C SER A 176 -1.20 30.17 6.52
N ASP A 177 0.06 29.77 6.70
CA ASP A 177 1.17 30.68 7.00
C ASP A 177 1.63 31.41 5.73
N ASN A 178 1.24 32.67 5.59
CA ASN A 178 1.56 33.49 4.43
C ASN A 178 3.07 33.51 4.10
N ASN A 179 3.39 33.32 2.82
CA ASN A 179 4.75 33.31 2.28
C ASN A 179 5.65 32.19 2.85
N SER A 180 5.09 31.02 3.13
CA SER A 180 5.83 29.88 3.67
C SER A 180 5.89 28.67 2.72
N ASN A 181 6.95 27.88 2.87
CA ASN A 181 7.05 26.58 2.22
C ASN A 181 6.13 25.58 2.91
N GLY A 182 5.76 24.53 2.18
CA GLY A 182 5.07 23.39 2.79
C GLY A 182 6.00 22.56 3.69
N GLY A 183 5.41 21.95 4.72
CA GLY A 183 6.13 21.04 5.60
C GLY A 183 6.48 19.71 4.93
N THR A 184 7.48 19.00 5.42
CA THR A 184 7.84 17.67 4.91
C THR A 184 6.90 16.59 5.47
N GLY A 185 6.51 15.64 4.63
CA GLY A 185 5.78 14.45 5.07
C GLY A 185 6.62 13.55 5.98
N GLY A 186 5.99 12.93 6.97
CA GLY A 186 6.64 12.01 7.90
C GLY A 186 7.14 10.73 7.23
N VAL A 187 8.20 10.14 7.76
CA VAL A 187 8.74 8.87 7.24
C VAL A 187 7.90 7.69 7.73
N GLY A 188 7.67 6.69 6.88
CA GLY A 188 7.05 5.42 7.28
C GLY A 188 7.98 4.61 8.20
N GLY A 189 7.42 3.98 9.24
CA GLY A 189 8.20 3.20 10.21
C GLY A 189 8.59 1.82 9.70
N THR A 190 9.32 1.06 10.53
CA THR A 190 9.69 -0.33 10.19
C THR A 190 8.55 -1.29 10.49
N VAL A 191 8.27 -2.22 9.58
CA VAL A 191 7.24 -3.27 9.77
C VAL A 191 7.86 -4.65 9.66
N PHE A 192 7.67 -5.46 10.70
CA PHE A 192 8.01 -6.88 10.73
C PHE A 192 6.74 -7.69 10.89
N VAL A 193 6.50 -8.64 9.99
CA VAL A 193 5.41 -9.62 10.13
C VAL A 193 5.99 -11.02 10.09
N THR A 194 5.71 -11.83 11.10
CA THR A 194 6.14 -13.23 11.15
C THR A 194 4.93 -14.13 11.32
N ASN A 195 4.74 -15.08 10.40
CA ASN A 195 3.70 -16.09 10.47
C ASN A 195 4.32 -17.48 10.72
N ASN A 196 4.14 -18.01 11.92
CA ASN A 196 4.64 -19.33 12.35
C ASN A 196 3.59 -20.44 12.29
N GLN A 197 2.34 -20.10 11.98
CA GLN A 197 1.22 -21.03 12.02
C GLN A 197 0.33 -20.95 10.77
N LYS A 198 -0.74 -21.74 10.76
CA LYS A 198 -1.72 -21.73 9.67
C LYS A 198 -2.54 -20.43 9.68
N LEU A 199 -2.53 -19.71 8.57
CA LEU A 199 -3.48 -18.66 8.21
C LEU A 199 -4.36 -19.20 7.07
N THR A 200 -5.65 -19.35 7.32
CA THR A 200 -6.64 -19.72 6.31
C THR A 200 -7.51 -18.51 6.02
N VAL A 201 -7.68 -18.20 4.75
CA VAL A 201 -8.55 -17.12 4.31
C VAL A 201 -9.51 -17.61 3.24
N THR A 202 -10.78 -17.28 3.40
CA THR A 202 -11.87 -17.60 2.48
C THR A 202 -12.78 -16.39 2.30
N GLY A 203 -13.60 -16.41 1.26
CA GLY A 203 -14.62 -15.39 1.01
C GLY A 203 -14.50 -14.74 -0.37
N ALA A 204 -15.09 -13.55 -0.51
CA ALA A 204 -15.24 -12.85 -1.78
C ALA A 204 -14.94 -11.34 -1.64
N SER A 205 -14.35 -10.76 -2.69
CA SER A 205 -13.99 -9.34 -2.72
C SER A 205 -14.26 -8.72 -4.07
N GLN A 206 -14.68 -7.46 -4.09
CA GLN A 206 -14.84 -6.71 -5.33
C GLN A 206 -13.55 -6.06 -5.84
N LEU A 207 -12.48 -6.03 -5.03
CA LEU A 207 -11.22 -5.37 -5.41
C LEU A 207 -9.99 -6.27 -5.32
N GLY A 208 -10.13 -7.46 -4.74
CA GLY A 208 -9.02 -8.40 -4.53
C GLY A 208 -8.77 -8.75 -3.06
N PHE A 209 -7.70 -9.50 -2.81
CA PHE A 209 -7.40 -10.10 -1.52
C PHE A 209 -5.90 -10.31 -1.29
N SER A 210 -5.37 -10.01 -0.11
CA SER A 210 -4.07 -10.55 0.34
C SER A 210 -4.21 -11.37 1.61
N GLY A 211 -3.50 -12.49 1.74
CA GLY A 211 -3.43 -13.22 3.02
C GLY A 211 -2.77 -12.35 4.08
N ILE A 212 -1.54 -11.91 3.80
CA ILE A 212 -0.78 -10.98 4.62
C ILE A 212 -0.42 -9.75 3.78
N PHE A 213 -0.67 -8.57 4.31
CA PHE A 213 -0.23 -7.31 3.74
C PHE A 213 0.58 -6.55 4.80
N ALA A 214 1.85 -6.32 4.50
CA ALA A 214 2.76 -5.54 5.34
C ALA A 214 3.20 -4.30 4.58
N ALA A 215 3.08 -3.11 5.16
CA ALA A 215 3.40 -1.88 4.47
C ALA A 215 4.04 -0.82 5.35
N SER A 216 4.98 -0.08 4.75
CA SER A 216 5.54 1.14 5.31
C SER A 216 5.39 2.26 4.30
N ILE A 217 4.65 3.31 4.69
CA ILE A 217 4.20 4.37 3.79
C ILE A 217 4.66 5.72 4.34
N GLY A 218 5.38 6.50 3.54
CA GLY A 218 5.71 7.88 3.86
C GLY A 218 4.51 8.83 3.68
N GLY A 219 4.45 9.89 4.49
CA GLY A 219 3.42 10.92 4.41
C GLY A 219 3.60 11.88 3.24
N HIS A 220 2.53 12.53 2.80
CA HIS A 220 2.58 13.53 1.73
C HIS A 220 3.27 14.82 2.21
N GLY A 221 3.99 15.49 1.31
CA GLY A 221 4.54 16.83 1.57
C GLY A 221 3.44 17.89 1.63
N GLY A 222 3.60 18.91 2.46
CA GLY A 222 2.62 19.97 2.63
C GLY A 222 2.64 20.92 1.46
N ASP A 223 1.53 21.58 1.23
CA ASP A 223 1.42 22.59 0.18
C ASP A 223 2.10 23.88 0.63
N GLN A 224 2.62 24.62 -0.33
CA GLN A 224 3.11 25.96 -0.04
C GLN A 224 1.97 26.91 0.28
N ASN A 225 2.31 28.04 0.89
CA ASN A 225 1.46 29.21 0.93
C ASN A 225 2.20 30.39 0.32
N GLY A 226 1.94 30.63 -0.97
CA GLY A 226 2.55 31.71 -1.74
C GLY A 226 1.66 32.96 -1.82
N SER A 227 2.31 34.13 -1.87
CA SER A 227 1.72 35.35 -2.45
C SER A 227 2.15 35.51 -3.91
N VAL A 228 1.60 36.50 -4.63
CA VAL A 228 1.80 36.74 -6.08
C VAL A 228 3.28 36.95 -6.50
N SER A 229 4.24 37.03 -5.57
CA SER A 229 5.65 37.33 -5.86
C SER A 229 6.68 36.57 -5.02
N GLY A 230 6.37 35.38 -4.50
CA GLY A 230 7.29 34.63 -3.64
C GLY A 230 7.86 33.36 -4.29
N ASN A 231 9.03 32.92 -3.82
CA ASN A 231 9.74 31.71 -4.26
C ASN A 231 9.51 30.52 -3.31
N GLN A 232 8.31 30.45 -2.75
CA GLN A 232 7.95 29.33 -1.88
C GLN A 232 7.93 28.03 -2.68
N LYS A 233 7.94 26.92 -1.94
CA LYS A 233 7.73 25.61 -2.53
C LYS A 233 6.96 24.66 -1.63
N GLY A 234 6.35 23.67 -2.26
CA GLY A 234 5.81 22.51 -1.59
C GLY A 234 6.88 21.78 -0.79
N GLY A 235 6.43 21.15 0.30
CA GLY A 235 7.27 20.30 1.12
C GLY A 235 7.60 19.00 0.42
N ALA A 236 8.67 18.33 0.86
CA ALA A 236 9.02 17.03 0.33
C ALA A 236 8.08 15.93 0.87
N GLY A 237 7.86 14.89 0.08
CA GLY A 237 7.20 13.67 0.52
C GLY A 237 8.08 12.88 1.51
N GLY A 238 7.43 12.21 2.46
CA GLY A 238 8.08 11.33 3.41
C GLY A 238 8.59 10.05 2.74
N SER A 239 9.71 9.52 3.22
CA SER A 239 10.26 8.26 2.69
C SER A 239 9.49 7.03 3.19
N GLY A 240 9.50 5.95 2.41
CA GLY A 240 9.06 4.64 2.87
C GLY A 240 10.09 4.00 3.81
N GLY A 241 9.63 3.17 4.75
CA GLY A 241 10.48 2.49 5.72
C GLY A 241 10.94 1.10 5.29
N THR A 242 11.38 0.30 6.26
CA THR A 242 11.74 -1.10 6.05
C THR A 242 10.55 -2.01 6.31
N VAL A 243 10.27 -2.94 5.41
CA VAL A 243 9.24 -3.98 5.57
C VAL A 243 9.85 -5.35 5.38
N GLN A 244 9.62 -6.25 6.32
CA GLN A 244 9.99 -7.66 6.22
C GLN A 244 8.81 -8.51 6.65
N ALA A 245 8.39 -9.42 5.77
CA ALA A 245 7.34 -10.39 6.04
C ALA A 245 7.88 -11.81 5.86
N ASP A 246 7.87 -12.59 6.92
CA ASP A 246 8.41 -13.94 6.97
C ASP A 246 7.30 -14.96 7.24
N ASN A 247 7.19 -15.96 6.38
CA ASN A 247 6.31 -17.11 6.56
C ASN A 247 7.13 -18.36 6.89
N HIS A 248 6.85 -18.96 8.04
CA HIS A 248 7.32 -20.30 8.43
C HIS A 248 6.16 -21.31 8.52
N GLY A 249 4.91 -20.83 8.56
CA GLY A 249 3.71 -21.65 8.63
C GLY A 249 3.06 -21.92 7.27
N THR A 250 1.74 -22.02 7.28
CA THR A 250 0.94 -22.20 6.06
C THR A 250 0.06 -20.99 5.83
N ILE A 251 0.05 -20.44 4.63
CA ILE A 251 -0.92 -19.45 4.17
C ILE A 251 -1.79 -20.12 3.12
N LEU A 252 -3.09 -20.22 3.37
CA LEU A 252 -4.05 -20.87 2.49
C LEU A 252 -5.16 -19.87 2.14
N LEU A 253 -5.16 -19.38 0.90
CA LEU A 253 -6.24 -18.57 0.35
C LEU A 253 -7.15 -19.47 -0.49
N GLY A 254 -8.31 -19.81 0.04
CA GLY A 254 -9.25 -20.74 -0.59
C GLY A 254 -8.72 -22.17 -0.71
N THR A 255 -9.46 -23.00 -1.43
CA THR A 255 -9.07 -24.37 -1.81
C THR A 255 -9.46 -24.63 -3.27
N SER A 256 -9.01 -25.75 -3.84
CA SER A 256 -9.39 -26.16 -5.20
C SER A 256 -10.90 -26.27 -5.42
N SER A 257 -11.66 -26.60 -4.37
CA SER A 257 -13.13 -26.69 -4.38
C SER A 257 -13.85 -25.43 -3.88
N ASN A 258 -13.16 -24.55 -3.15
CA ASN A 258 -13.71 -23.31 -2.61
C ASN A 258 -12.72 -22.16 -2.80
N ARG A 259 -12.64 -21.65 -4.03
CA ARG A 259 -11.68 -20.62 -4.45
C ARG A 259 -12.11 -19.24 -3.96
N ILE A 260 -11.14 -18.35 -3.72
CA ILE A 260 -11.41 -16.91 -3.51
C ILE A 260 -12.14 -16.35 -4.74
N GLN A 261 -13.22 -15.61 -4.52
CA GLN A 261 -14.00 -14.98 -5.58
C GLN A 261 -13.69 -13.48 -5.63
N ALA A 262 -12.78 -13.06 -6.51
CA ALA A 262 -12.40 -11.65 -6.64
C ALA A 262 -11.69 -11.38 -7.97
N PRO A 263 -11.58 -10.11 -8.41
CA PRO A 263 -10.59 -9.75 -9.43
C PRO A 263 -9.21 -10.24 -8.99
N ALA A 264 -8.37 -10.73 -9.90
CA ALA A 264 -7.06 -11.32 -9.58
C ALA A 264 -5.99 -10.30 -9.12
N THR A 265 -6.31 -9.54 -8.07
CA THR A 265 -5.47 -8.52 -7.43
C THR A 265 -5.13 -8.99 -6.02
N GLY A 266 -3.83 -9.12 -5.74
CA GLY A 266 -3.32 -9.43 -4.41
C GLY A 266 -2.52 -10.72 -4.37
N GLY A 267 -2.71 -11.57 -3.35
CA GLY A 267 -1.88 -12.76 -3.20
C GLY A 267 -1.80 -13.40 -1.83
N GLY A 268 -0.84 -14.31 -1.65
CA GLY A 268 -0.60 -14.94 -0.35
C GLY A 268 0.00 -13.96 0.67
N MET A 269 1.14 -13.35 0.32
CA MET A 269 1.84 -12.39 1.18
C MET A 269 2.47 -11.27 0.35
N ILE A 270 2.23 -10.02 0.75
CA ILE A 270 2.74 -8.83 0.05
C ILE A 270 3.43 -7.90 1.06
N ALA A 271 4.66 -7.49 0.75
CA ALA A 271 5.38 -6.45 1.47
C ALA A 271 5.57 -5.20 0.60
N VAL A 272 5.26 -4.01 1.13
CA VAL A 272 5.33 -2.74 0.40
C VAL A 272 6.09 -1.68 1.18
N SER A 273 7.12 -1.09 0.57
CA SER A 273 7.73 0.15 1.05
C SER A 273 7.48 1.27 0.05
N ALA A 274 6.64 2.23 0.42
CA ALA A 274 6.26 3.33 -0.45
C ALA A 274 6.51 4.66 0.24
N SER A 275 6.91 5.66 -0.52
CA SER A 275 7.02 7.03 -0.05
C SER A 275 5.81 7.87 -0.43
N GLY A 276 5.68 9.02 0.22
CA GLY A 276 4.70 10.05 -0.14
C GLY A 276 5.18 10.89 -1.33
N ASP A 277 4.20 11.47 -2.02
CA ASP A 277 4.44 12.49 -3.05
C ASP A 277 4.83 13.82 -2.38
N GLY A 278 5.47 14.70 -3.15
CA GLY A 278 5.75 16.08 -2.72
C GLY A 278 4.48 16.92 -2.61
N GLY A 279 4.58 18.06 -1.94
CA GLY A 279 3.52 19.07 -1.88
C GLY A 279 3.41 19.87 -3.18
N THR A 280 2.30 20.59 -3.35
CA THR A 280 2.08 21.41 -4.55
C THR A 280 3.18 22.46 -4.73
N ASP A 281 3.42 22.86 -5.97
CA ASP A 281 4.47 23.80 -6.36
C ASP A 281 5.87 23.31 -6.06
N ASN A 282 6.33 22.40 -6.93
CA ASN A 282 7.69 21.88 -7.00
C ASN A 282 8.20 21.08 -5.77
N GLY A 283 7.30 20.58 -4.92
CA GLY A 283 7.63 19.64 -3.86
C GLY A 283 8.23 18.33 -4.42
N ASP A 284 9.34 17.89 -3.81
CA ASP A 284 10.03 16.64 -4.18
C ASP A 284 9.31 15.41 -3.63
N GLY A 285 9.28 14.32 -4.37
CA GLY A 285 8.77 13.04 -3.88
C GLY A 285 9.73 12.36 -2.90
N GLY A 286 9.19 11.66 -1.90
CA GLY A 286 10.00 10.87 -0.97
C GLY A 286 10.63 9.64 -1.63
N SER A 287 11.63 9.03 -1.00
CA SER A 287 12.25 7.79 -1.52
C SER A 287 11.60 6.54 -0.93
N GLY A 288 11.39 5.51 -1.75
CA GLY A 288 11.03 4.18 -1.29
C GLY A 288 12.15 3.56 -0.44
N GLY A 289 11.79 2.68 0.48
CA GLY A 289 12.72 2.02 1.39
C GLY A 289 13.08 0.60 0.96
N TYR A 290 13.03 -0.33 1.90
CA TYR A 290 13.32 -1.75 1.66
C TYR A 290 12.06 -2.58 1.91
N ALA A 291 11.71 -3.47 0.99
CA ALA A 291 10.64 -4.44 1.20
C ALA A 291 11.12 -5.86 0.91
N ALA A 292 10.87 -6.78 1.84
CA ALA A 292 11.21 -8.17 1.67
C ALA A 292 10.10 -9.13 2.08
N VAL A 293 9.98 -10.21 1.32
CA VAL A 293 9.16 -11.36 1.68
C VAL A 293 10.03 -12.62 1.66
N THR A 294 9.94 -13.42 2.72
CA THR A 294 10.60 -14.72 2.83
C THR A 294 9.55 -15.79 3.09
N ASN A 295 9.52 -16.84 2.27
CA ASN A 295 8.69 -18.01 2.52
C ASN A 295 9.54 -19.27 2.77
N ASN A 296 9.54 -19.75 4.00
CA ASN A 296 10.12 -21.03 4.42
C ASN A 296 9.04 -22.09 4.73
N GLY A 297 7.75 -21.75 4.56
CA GLY A 297 6.61 -22.62 4.80
C GLY A 297 5.86 -22.97 3.51
N SER A 298 4.53 -23.02 3.55
CA SER A 298 3.68 -23.24 2.37
C SER A 298 2.76 -22.05 2.14
N VAL A 299 2.67 -21.58 0.89
CA VAL A 299 1.72 -20.56 0.46
C VAL A 299 0.88 -21.13 -0.68
N GLN A 300 -0.41 -21.26 -0.48
CA GLN A 300 -1.33 -21.82 -1.45
C GLN A 300 -2.45 -20.83 -1.74
N VAL A 301 -2.54 -20.40 -2.99
CA VAL A 301 -3.51 -19.43 -3.47
C VAL A 301 -4.40 -20.11 -4.49
N TYR A 302 -5.66 -20.33 -4.15
CA TYR A 302 -6.69 -20.85 -5.04
C TYR A 302 -7.69 -19.75 -5.35
N TRP A 303 -7.67 -19.29 -6.58
CA TRP A 303 -8.38 -18.09 -7.00
C TRP A 303 -9.34 -18.37 -8.15
N ASN A 304 -10.49 -17.70 -8.14
CA ASN A 304 -11.40 -17.61 -9.27
C ASN A 304 -11.52 -16.15 -9.67
N ASP A 305 -10.92 -15.79 -10.80
CA ASP A 305 -10.94 -14.41 -11.29
C ASP A 305 -12.35 -14.04 -11.78
N THR A 306 -12.90 -12.97 -11.21
CA THR A 306 -14.26 -12.49 -11.53
C THR A 306 -14.31 -11.43 -12.61
N GLU A 307 -13.17 -10.85 -13.03
CA GLU A 307 -13.13 -9.76 -14.02
C GLU A 307 -12.47 -10.16 -15.35
N GLY A 308 -11.53 -11.11 -15.35
CA GLY A 308 -10.95 -11.67 -16.58
C GLY A 308 -10.00 -10.74 -17.35
N ASP A 309 -9.60 -9.61 -16.76
CA ASP A 309 -8.71 -8.58 -17.33
C ASP A 309 -7.27 -8.63 -16.75
N GLU A 310 -6.34 -7.82 -17.30
CA GLU A 310 -4.94 -7.70 -16.81
C GLU A 310 -4.92 -7.38 -15.31
N THR A 311 -4.54 -8.36 -14.52
CA THR A 311 -4.60 -8.32 -13.05
C THR A 311 -3.32 -8.94 -12.44
N ASP A 312 -2.91 -8.40 -11.29
CA ASP A 312 -1.65 -8.70 -10.60
C ASP A 312 -1.88 -9.60 -9.38
N LEU A 313 -1.74 -10.93 -9.56
CA LEU A 313 -1.87 -11.94 -8.50
C LEU A 313 -0.54 -12.64 -8.24
N PHE A 314 -0.09 -12.64 -6.99
CA PHE A 314 1.17 -13.27 -6.60
C PHE A 314 1.03 -14.30 -5.49
N GLY A 315 1.90 -15.32 -5.48
CA GLY A 315 2.06 -16.16 -4.30
C GLY A 315 2.65 -15.32 -3.16
N ILE A 316 3.84 -14.77 -3.42
CA ILE A 316 4.48 -13.75 -2.59
C ILE A 316 5.01 -12.59 -3.43
N GLY A 317 4.99 -11.37 -2.89
CA GLY A 317 5.42 -10.16 -3.61
C GLY A 317 6.09 -9.12 -2.72
N ALA A 318 7.20 -8.53 -3.18
CA ALA A 318 7.84 -7.39 -2.56
C ALA A 318 7.83 -6.17 -3.51
N LEU A 319 7.40 -5.01 -3.02
CA LEU A 319 7.35 -3.77 -3.80
C LEU A 319 8.03 -2.62 -3.05
N ALA A 320 8.88 -1.88 -3.74
CA ALA A 320 9.39 -0.59 -3.28
C ALA A 320 9.08 0.50 -4.32
N THR A 321 8.62 1.66 -3.88
CA THR A 321 8.26 2.75 -4.80
C THR A 321 8.60 4.13 -4.24
N GLY A 322 9.25 4.93 -5.08
CA GLY A 322 9.50 6.35 -4.86
C GLY A 322 8.28 7.21 -5.20
N GLY A 323 8.16 8.34 -4.51
CA GLY A 323 7.06 9.29 -4.61
C GLY A 323 7.28 10.23 -5.78
N ASN A 324 6.20 10.74 -6.35
CA ASN A 324 6.29 11.69 -7.44
C ASN A 324 6.65 13.07 -6.90
N GLY A 325 7.52 13.77 -7.64
CA GLY A 325 7.62 15.22 -7.50
C GLY A 325 6.43 15.88 -8.17
N LEU A 326 5.97 17.01 -7.61
CA LEU A 326 4.82 17.72 -8.15
C LEU A 326 5.22 18.86 -9.07
N ALA A 327 4.27 19.26 -9.93
CA ALA A 327 4.47 20.33 -10.88
C ALA A 327 4.71 21.66 -10.17
N SER A 328 5.46 22.56 -10.82
CA SER A 328 5.54 23.96 -10.43
C SER A 328 4.45 24.76 -11.14
N SER A 329 3.72 25.61 -10.43
CA SER A 329 2.91 26.67 -11.05
C SER A 329 3.66 28.00 -11.19
N ASP A 330 4.83 28.16 -10.56
CA ASP A 330 5.71 29.32 -10.76
C ASP A 330 6.45 29.20 -12.10
N PRO A 331 6.34 30.19 -13.00
CA PRO A 331 6.99 30.19 -14.32
C PRO A 331 8.52 30.09 -14.29
N SER A 332 9.14 30.45 -13.18
CA SER A 332 10.60 30.49 -13.02
C SER A 332 11.18 29.23 -12.37
N ASP A 333 10.37 28.39 -11.72
CA ASP A 333 10.84 27.21 -10.99
C ASP A 333 10.60 25.90 -11.75
N ALA A 334 11.55 24.98 -11.63
CA ALA A 334 11.40 23.62 -12.15
C ALA A 334 10.34 22.84 -11.35
N GLY A 335 9.77 21.79 -11.95
CA GLY A 335 8.97 20.84 -11.18
C GLY A 335 9.82 20.06 -10.16
N GLY A 336 9.18 19.51 -9.12
CA GLY A 336 9.86 18.74 -8.07
C GLY A 336 10.46 17.44 -8.61
N ALA A 337 11.55 16.96 -8.00
CA ALA A 337 12.15 15.69 -8.38
C ALA A 337 11.30 14.50 -7.90
N GLY A 338 11.28 13.43 -8.69
CA GLY A 338 10.75 12.14 -8.27
C GLY A 338 11.72 11.42 -7.33
N GLY A 339 11.19 10.76 -6.31
CA GLY A 339 12.01 10.04 -5.34
C GLY A 339 12.48 8.67 -5.83
N GLN A 340 13.53 8.13 -5.20
CA GLN A 340 14.14 6.87 -5.60
C GLN A 340 13.26 5.67 -5.24
N GLY A 341 13.34 4.58 -6.01
CA GLY A 341 12.45 3.43 -5.86
C GLY A 341 12.70 2.52 -4.66
N GLY A 342 13.88 2.57 -4.04
CA GLY A 342 14.26 1.64 -2.97
C GLY A 342 14.60 0.23 -3.47
N SER A 343 14.78 -0.73 -2.56
CA SER A 343 15.20 -2.10 -2.90
C SER A 343 14.21 -3.16 -2.43
N THR A 344 14.15 -4.28 -3.14
CA THR A 344 13.23 -5.39 -2.86
C THR A 344 13.87 -6.75 -2.93
N ASN A 345 13.37 -7.68 -2.11
CA ASN A 345 13.76 -9.08 -2.15
C ASN A 345 12.56 -10.01 -1.91
N ALA A 346 12.25 -10.90 -2.83
CA ALA A 346 11.31 -12.00 -2.61
C ALA A 346 12.09 -13.32 -2.65
N SER A 347 12.03 -14.09 -1.57
CA SER A 347 12.76 -15.34 -1.47
C SER A 347 11.89 -16.48 -0.96
N SER A 348 12.13 -17.68 -1.44
CA SER A 348 11.46 -18.87 -0.92
C SER A 348 12.36 -20.09 -0.89
N SER A 349 12.33 -20.82 0.23
CA SER A 349 12.84 -22.19 0.38
C SER A 349 11.71 -23.21 0.58
N GLY A 350 10.46 -22.73 0.63
CA GLY A 350 9.25 -23.52 0.85
C GLY A 350 8.40 -23.70 -0.41
N GLU A 351 7.15 -24.09 -0.22
CA GLU A 351 6.20 -24.33 -1.32
C GLU A 351 5.37 -23.08 -1.61
N ILE A 352 5.19 -22.78 -2.89
CA ILE A 352 4.25 -21.77 -3.36
C ILE A 352 3.42 -22.34 -4.51
N LEU A 353 2.11 -22.38 -4.31
CA LEU A 353 1.11 -22.69 -5.32
C LEU A 353 0.25 -21.46 -5.60
N VAL A 354 0.13 -21.10 -6.87
CA VAL A 354 -0.85 -20.12 -7.36
C VAL A 354 -1.70 -20.79 -8.43
N ASP A 355 -2.92 -21.14 -8.07
CA ASP A 355 -3.88 -21.82 -8.94
C ASP A 355 -5.06 -20.88 -9.22
N VAL A 356 -5.16 -20.41 -10.45
CA VAL A 356 -6.20 -19.47 -10.89
C VAL A 356 -7.12 -20.14 -11.90
N THR A 357 -8.42 -19.89 -11.80
CA THR A 357 -9.41 -20.22 -12.84
C THR A 357 -10.04 -18.94 -13.39
N ASN A 358 -10.53 -19.01 -14.63
CA ASN A 358 -11.22 -17.93 -15.35
C ASN A 358 -10.36 -16.68 -15.68
N GLY A 359 -9.06 -16.68 -15.36
CA GLY A 359 -8.15 -15.59 -15.70
C GLY A 359 -7.62 -15.71 -17.14
N THR A 360 -8.22 -15.01 -18.10
CA THR A 360 -7.77 -15.09 -19.50
C THR A 360 -6.53 -14.24 -19.82
N LYS A 361 -6.13 -13.34 -18.90
CA LYS A 361 -5.01 -12.38 -19.04
C LYS A 361 -4.35 -12.05 -17.69
N LEU A 362 -3.76 -13.04 -17.03
CA LEU A 362 -3.08 -12.80 -15.74
C LEU A 362 -1.67 -12.22 -15.94
N THR A 363 -1.35 -11.13 -15.24
CA THR A 363 0.05 -10.68 -15.03
C THR A 363 0.44 -11.08 -13.60
N GLY A 364 0.69 -12.37 -13.37
CA GLY A 364 0.92 -12.91 -12.03
C GLY A 364 2.06 -13.93 -11.98
N GLY A 365 2.47 -14.30 -10.78
CA GLY A 365 3.56 -15.26 -10.57
C GLY A 365 3.68 -15.75 -9.15
N ALA A 366 4.34 -16.89 -8.94
CA ALA A 366 4.54 -17.42 -7.59
C ALA A 366 5.39 -16.47 -6.73
N LEU A 367 6.44 -15.85 -7.30
CA LEU A 367 7.27 -14.83 -6.65
C LEU A 367 7.36 -13.58 -7.52
N ALA A 368 7.33 -12.41 -6.87
CA ALA A 368 7.60 -11.13 -7.53
C ALA A 368 8.41 -10.19 -6.63
N ALA A 369 9.32 -9.45 -7.24
CA ALA A 369 9.99 -8.30 -6.63
C ALA A 369 10.02 -7.16 -7.64
N ALA A 370 9.64 -5.96 -7.21
CA ALA A 370 9.59 -4.80 -8.08
C ALA A 370 10.02 -3.53 -7.35
N THR A 371 10.73 -2.67 -8.08
CA THR A 371 11.12 -1.34 -7.61
C THR A 371 10.86 -0.32 -8.70
N ARG A 372 10.39 0.86 -8.31
CA ARG A 372 10.09 1.96 -9.24
C ARG A 372 10.40 3.31 -8.61
N GLY A 373 11.23 4.12 -9.25
CA GLY A 373 11.33 5.53 -8.89
C GLY A 373 10.05 6.31 -9.18
N GLY A 374 9.90 7.46 -8.54
CA GLY A 374 8.80 8.37 -8.79
C GLY A 374 8.99 9.18 -10.07
N ASN A 375 7.90 9.70 -10.61
CA ASN A 375 7.99 10.64 -11.72
C ASN A 375 8.47 12.00 -11.22
N GLY A 376 9.22 12.73 -12.04
CA GLY A 376 9.46 14.15 -11.80
C GLY A 376 8.23 15.00 -12.14
N GLY A 377 8.10 16.12 -11.46
CA GLY A 377 7.04 17.10 -11.66
C GLY A 377 7.20 17.86 -12.98
N LYS A 378 6.09 18.27 -13.58
CA LYS A 378 6.13 19.10 -14.79
C LYS A 378 6.65 20.51 -14.44
N GLY A 379 7.57 21.03 -15.26
CA GLY A 379 7.98 22.43 -15.20
C GLY A 379 7.07 23.34 -16.05
N PRO A 380 7.13 24.66 -15.86
CA PRO A 380 6.35 25.62 -16.62
C PRO A 380 6.76 25.65 -18.11
N ASP A 381 5.84 26.00 -19.00
CA ASP A 381 6.04 25.89 -20.45
C ASP A 381 7.07 26.88 -21.04
N ARG A 382 7.58 27.85 -20.25
CA ARG A 382 8.37 28.99 -20.75
C ARG A 382 9.82 29.00 -20.31
N ASP A 383 10.12 28.88 -19.01
CA ASP A 383 11.44 29.28 -18.50
C ASP A 383 12.15 28.25 -17.59
N SER A 384 11.57 27.07 -17.33
CA SER A 384 12.16 26.03 -16.47
C SER A 384 11.82 24.61 -16.94
N SER A 385 12.74 23.65 -16.74
CA SER A 385 12.54 22.26 -17.10
C SER A 385 11.66 21.51 -16.08
N GLY A 386 11.13 20.35 -16.45
CA GLY A 386 10.55 19.43 -15.47
C GLY A 386 11.58 18.93 -14.45
N GLY A 387 11.09 18.44 -13.33
CA GLY A 387 11.89 17.73 -12.35
C GLY A 387 12.41 16.41 -12.90
N ALA A 388 13.56 15.98 -12.40
CA ALA A 388 14.11 14.67 -12.75
C ALA A 388 13.22 13.55 -12.20
N GLY A 389 13.03 12.48 -12.95
CA GLY A 389 12.43 11.25 -12.41
C GLY A 389 13.41 10.53 -11.47
N GLY A 390 12.86 9.77 -10.52
CA GLY A 390 13.64 8.89 -9.65
C GLY A 390 14.07 7.62 -10.36
N ALA A 391 15.23 7.08 -9.98
CA ALA A 391 15.69 5.78 -10.46
C ALA A 391 15.03 4.66 -9.65
N ALA A 392 14.83 3.52 -10.31
CA ALA A 392 14.49 2.27 -9.62
C ALA A 392 15.75 1.75 -8.88
N GLY A 393 15.58 1.10 -7.73
CA GLY A 393 16.69 0.45 -7.03
C GLY A 393 16.85 -1.04 -7.40
N GLY A 394 17.33 -1.85 -6.46
CA GLY A 394 17.52 -3.29 -6.69
C GLY A 394 16.23 -4.09 -6.52
N ALA A 395 15.99 -5.05 -7.42
CA ALA A 395 14.95 -6.06 -7.25
C ALA A 395 15.56 -7.46 -7.36
N SER A 396 15.30 -8.31 -6.37
CA SER A 396 15.83 -9.66 -6.27
C SER A 396 14.70 -10.65 -6.07
N VAL A 397 14.73 -11.74 -6.84
CA VAL A 397 13.89 -12.93 -6.63
C VAL A 397 14.80 -14.13 -6.46
N GLN A 398 14.59 -14.93 -5.41
CA GLN A 398 15.42 -16.08 -5.07
C GLN A 398 14.54 -17.29 -4.77
N LEU A 399 14.73 -18.37 -5.54
CA LEU A 399 14.25 -19.69 -5.18
C LEU A 399 15.44 -20.47 -4.61
N ASN A 400 15.41 -20.72 -3.31
CA ASN A 400 16.47 -21.40 -2.58
C ASN A 400 16.26 -22.92 -2.61
N ASP A 401 17.33 -23.68 -2.37
CA ASP A 401 17.32 -25.14 -2.42
C ASP A 401 16.15 -25.72 -1.60
N ASN A 402 15.37 -26.60 -2.24
CA ASN A 402 14.10 -27.23 -1.78
C ASN A 402 12.80 -26.43 -1.98
N GLY A 403 12.86 -25.17 -2.42
CA GLY A 403 11.64 -24.42 -2.75
C GLY A 403 10.94 -24.97 -4.00
N THR A 404 9.60 -24.99 -4.00
CA THR A 404 8.79 -25.44 -5.13
C THR A 404 7.79 -24.36 -5.56
N LEU A 405 7.74 -24.09 -6.86
CA LEU A 405 6.82 -23.11 -7.44
C LEU A 405 5.88 -23.81 -8.42
N THR A 406 4.59 -23.72 -8.16
CA THR A 406 3.55 -24.28 -9.01
C THR A 406 2.57 -23.18 -9.38
N THR A 407 2.30 -23.02 -10.67
CA THR A 407 1.31 -22.06 -11.17
C THR A 407 0.35 -22.74 -12.16
N HIS A 408 -0.95 -22.58 -11.96
CA HIS A 408 -2.01 -23.01 -12.87
C HIS A 408 -2.88 -21.80 -13.26
N GLY A 409 -3.35 -21.76 -14.51
CA GLY A 409 -4.17 -20.68 -15.06
C GLY A 409 -5.18 -21.15 -16.07
#